data_AF-A0A951WRA5-F1
#
_entry.id   AF-A0A951WRA5-F1
#
_cell.length_a   1.000
_cell.length_b   1.000
_cell.length_c   1.000
_cell.angle_alpha   90.00
_cell.angle_beta   90.00
_cell.angle_gamma   90.00
#
_symmetry.space_group_name_H-M   'P 1'
#
loop_
_entity.id
_entity.type
_entity.pdbx_description
1 polymer ?
#
loop_
_entity_poly.entity_id
_entity_poly.type
_entity_poly.pdbx_seq_one_letter_code
_entity_poly.pdbx_strand_id
1 'polypeptide(L)'
;MDRVAQFGIALGALGLLLLIMGLFPGITGRTPTLNVGVVQLAAMLIGWSLMTFGALIYAKFTYFAKVQSNLTQQIGSRLALTGIVFAAICGLADVLGFGSNAGVLANDVVIGQFQIAGIIGSFVLSSLGVILFAIGNEPR
;
A
#
# COMPACT_ATOMS: atom_id res chain seq x y z
N MET A 1 3.08 25.72 3.52
CA MET A 1 3.50 24.30 3.48
C MET A 1 2.42 23.40 4.09
N ASP A 2 1.67 23.92 5.06
CA ASP A 2 0.58 23.22 5.76
C ASP A 2 -0.50 22.62 4.84
N ARG A 3 -0.86 23.30 3.75
CA ARG A 3 -1.83 22.77 2.76
C ARG A 3 -1.36 21.47 2.10
N VAL A 4 -0.05 21.31 1.88
CA VAL A 4 0.51 20.10 1.27
C VAL A 4 0.58 18.96 2.30
N ALA A 5 0.89 19.28 3.55
CA ALA A 5 0.82 18.30 4.65
C ALA A 5 -0.62 17.81 4.87
N GLN A 6 -1.61 18.72 4.89
CA GLN A 6 -3.04 18.38 4.95
C GLN A 6 -3.48 17.53 3.76
N PHE A 7 -2.99 17.83 2.56
CA PHE A 7 -3.21 16.98 1.39
C PHE A 7 -2.64 15.58 1.58
N GLY A 8 -1.44 15.44 2.18
CA GLY A 8 -0.86 14.15 2.54
C GLY A 8 -1.73 13.35 3.50
N ILE A 9 -2.31 14.00 4.52
CA ILE A 9 -3.27 13.36 5.44
C ILE A 9 -4.54 12.93 4.70
N ALA A 10 -5.11 13.80 3.88
CA ALA A 10 -6.32 13.49 3.11
C ALA A 10 -6.09 12.32 2.15
N LEU A 11 -4.95 12.30 1.47
CA LEU A 11 -4.53 11.21 0.58
C LEU A 11 -4.33 9.91 1.36
N GLY A 12 -3.70 10.00 2.53
CA GLY A 12 -3.48 8.87 3.43
C GLY A 12 -4.78 8.27 3.94
N ALA A 13 -5.70 9.11 4.38
CA ALA A 13 -7.03 8.71 4.87
C ALA A 13 -7.89 8.09 3.75
N LEU A 14 -7.87 8.68 2.56
CA LEU A 14 -8.56 8.12 1.39
C LEU A 14 -7.95 6.77 0.99
N GLY A 15 -6.62 6.65 1.04
CA GLY A 15 -5.93 5.38 0.83
C GLY A 15 -6.35 4.31 1.84
N LEU A 16 -6.40 4.65 3.12
CA LEU A 16 -6.85 3.75 4.19
C LEU A 16 -8.31 3.30 3.97
N LEU A 17 -9.21 4.22 3.59
CA LEU A 17 -10.60 3.88 3.29
C LEU A 17 -10.70 2.88 2.13
N LEU A 18 -9.97 3.12 1.03
CA LEU A 18 -9.94 2.21 -0.12
C LEU A 18 -9.33 0.85 0.23
N LEU A 19 -8.28 0.85 1.05
CA LEU A 19 -7.67 -0.38 1.56
C LEU A 19 -8.70 -1.21 2.33
N ILE A 20 -9.44 -0.58 3.25
CA ILE A 20 -10.46 -1.23 4.07
C ILE A 20 -11.61 -1.75 3.20
N MET A 21 -12.09 -0.96 2.23
CA MET A 21 -13.11 -1.40 1.27
C MET A 21 -12.64 -2.57 0.41
N GLY A 22 -11.36 -2.57 0.01
CA GLY A 22 -10.73 -3.69 -0.68
C GLY A 22 -10.56 -4.92 0.22
N LEU A 23 -10.27 -4.76 1.51
CA LEU A 23 -10.10 -5.91 2.39
C LEU A 23 -11.45 -6.53 2.81
N PHE A 24 -12.47 -5.69 2.98
CA PHE A 24 -13.79 -6.07 3.48
C PHE A 24 -14.90 -5.62 2.52
N PRO A 25 -15.27 -6.45 1.53
CA PRO A 25 -16.26 -6.08 0.52
C PRO A 25 -17.66 -5.92 1.13
N GLY A 26 -17.91 -6.53 2.30
CA GLY A 26 -19.14 -6.34 3.07
C GLY A 26 -19.43 -4.89 3.45
N ILE A 27 -18.41 -4.03 3.52
CA ILE A 27 -18.57 -2.58 3.77
C ILE A 27 -19.28 -1.89 2.59
N THR A 28 -19.14 -2.43 1.38
CA THR A 28 -19.76 -1.89 0.16
C THR A 28 -21.17 -2.43 -0.09
N GLY A 29 -21.72 -3.25 0.82
CA GLY A 29 -23.04 -3.85 0.67
C GLY A 29 -23.10 -5.01 -0.32
N ARG A 30 -21.96 -5.48 -0.85
CA ARG A 30 -21.89 -6.74 -1.59
C ARG A 30 -21.88 -7.93 -0.62
N THR A 31 -22.60 -8.98 -0.98
CA THR A 31 -22.53 -10.27 -0.29
C THR A 31 -21.07 -10.76 -0.29
N PRO A 32 -20.48 -11.06 0.89
CA PRO A 32 -19.15 -11.64 0.95
C PRO A 32 -19.13 -12.93 0.14
N THR A 33 -18.39 -12.93 -0.97
CA THR A 33 -18.05 -14.16 -1.68
C THR A 33 -16.95 -14.86 -0.91
N LEU A 34 -16.87 -16.20 -1.01
CA LEU A 34 -15.81 -16.99 -0.39
C LEU A 34 -14.41 -16.55 -0.88
N ASN A 35 -14.35 -15.89 -2.03
CA ASN A 35 -13.15 -15.47 -2.72
C ASN A 35 -13.13 -13.95 -2.95
N VAL A 36 -11.93 -13.42 -3.21
CA VAL A 36 -11.68 -12.00 -3.44
C VAL A 36 -11.85 -11.70 -4.92
N GLY A 37 -12.50 -10.58 -5.29
CA GLY A 37 -12.61 -10.18 -6.69
C GLY A 37 -11.35 -9.45 -7.20
N VAL A 38 -11.12 -9.44 -8.53
CA VAL A 38 -10.02 -8.64 -9.13
C VAL A 38 -10.15 -7.15 -8.80
N VAL A 39 -11.38 -6.61 -8.86
CA VAL A 39 -11.67 -5.22 -8.47
C VAL A 39 -11.32 -4.96 -7.01
N GLN A 40 -11.54 -5.94 -6.16
CA GLN A 40 -11.27 -5.85 -4.74
C GLN A 40 -9.76 -5.84 -4.43
N LEU A 41 -8.99 -6.72 -5.11
CA LEU A 41 -7.52 -6.69 -5.06
C LEU A 41 -6.96 -5.36 -5.59
N ALA A 42 -7.50 -4.86 -6.71
CA ALA A 42 -7.09 -3.57 -7.27
C ALA A 42 -7.38 -2.41 -6.31
N ALA A 43 -8.57 -2.38 -5.70
CA ALA A 43 -8.92 -1.37 -4.69
C ALA A 43 -7.99 -1.41 -3.48
N MET A 44 -7.65 -2.62 -2.99
CA MET A 44 -6.68 -2.81 -1.90
C MET A 44 -5.30 -2.24 -2.27
N LEU A 45 -4.79 -2.55 -3.46
CA LEU A 45 -3.46 -2.08 -3.93
C LEU A 45 -3.42 -0.57 -4.15
N ILE A 46 -4.48 0.01 -4.72
CA ILE A 46 -4.61 1.45 -4.91
C ILE A 46 -4.67 2.14 -3.55
N GLY A 47 -5.50 1.63 -2.64
CA GLY A 47 -5.65 2.18 -1.29
C GLY A 47 -4.33 2.17 -0.52
N TRP A 48 -3.61 1.05 -0.54
CA TRP A 48 -2.28 0.95 0.04
C TRP A 48 -1.31 1.96 -0.59
N SER A 49 -1.23 2.03 -1.91
CA SER A 49 -0.32 2.96 -2.60
C SER A 49 -0.58 4.40 -2.16
N LEU A 50 -1.84 4.83 -2.17
CA LEU A 50 -2.25 6.17 -1.73
C LEU A 50 -1.93 6.41 -0.26
N MET A 51 -2.13 5.41 0.60
CA MET A 51 -1.79 5.48 2.01
C MET A 51 -0.29 5.72 2.22
N THR A 52 0.57 4.95 1.54
CA THR A 52 2.02 5.09 1.61
C THR A 52 2.50 6.42 1.05
N PHE A 53 1.97 6.87 -0.09
CA PHE A 53 2.30 8.19 -0.64
C PHE A 53 1.86 9.32 0.29
N GLY A 54 0.64 9.23 0.85
CA GLY A 54 0.12 10.19 1.82
C GLY A 54 1.02 10.30 3.05
N ALA A 55 1.48 9.16 3.58
CA ALA A 55 2.40 9.12 4.71
C ALA A 55 3.77 9.77 4.39
N LEU A 56 4.36 9.47 3.23
CA LEU A 56 5.64 10.07 2.82
C LEU A 56 5.54 11.58 2.58
N ILE A 57 4.46 12.03 1.94
CA ILE A 57 4.19 13.46 1.72
C ILE A 57 4.00 14.16 3.07
N TYR A 58 3.16 13.61 3.94
CA TYR A 58 2.92 14.17 5.27
C TYR A 58 4.21 14.28 6.07
N ALA A 59 5.00 13.20 6.15
CA ALA A 59 6.27 13.20 6.87
C ALA A 59 7.25 14.25 6.32
N LYS A 60 7.37 14.36 4.99
CA LYS A 60 8.28 15.32 4.34
C LYS A 60 7.88 16.76 4.61
N PHE A 61 6.61 17.11 4.43
CA PHE A 61 6.15 18.50 4.51
C PHE A 61 5.82 18.97 5.93
N THR A 62 5.68 18.06 6.89
CA THR A 62 5.48 18.40 8.31
C THR A 62 6.81 18.58 9.03
N TYR A 63 7.75 17.64 8.87
CA TYR A 63 8.99 17.62 9.66
C TYR A 63 10.23 18.10 8.90
N PHE A 64 10.24 18.00 7.57
CA PHE A 64 11.46 18.18 6.76
C PHE A 64 11.30 19.16 5.60
N ALA A 65 10.31 20.08 5.68
CA ALA A 65 9.88 20.88 4.53
C ALA A 65 10.97 21.80 3.93
N LYS A 66 11.97 22.18 4.74
CA LYS A 66 13.06 23.09 4.35
C LYS A 66 14.43 22.39 4.26
N VAL A 67 14.48 21.08 4.47
CA VAL A 67 15.73 20.30 4.53
C VAL A 67 15.80 19.36 3.33
N GLN A 68 16.96 19.28 2.69
CA GLN A 68 17.16 18.30 1.62
C GLN A 68 17.12 16.88 2.19
N SER A 69 16.59 15.94 1.40
CA SER A 69 16.46 14.56 1.84
C SER A 69 17.82 13.89 1.98
N ASN A 70 18.15 13.45 3.20
CA ASN A 70 19.38 12.72 3.49
C ASN A 70 19.34 11.30 2.88
N LEU A 71 20.50 10.63 2.82
CA LEU A 71 20.63 9.29 2.24
C LEU A 71 19.64 8.29 2.86
N THR A 72 19.48 8.32 4.19
CA THR A 72 18.52 7.46 4.91
C THR A 72 17.09 7.68 4.43
N GLN A 73 16.67 8.93 4.23
CA GLN A 73 15.33 9.25 3.72
C GLN A 73 15.16 8.80 2.27
N GLN A 74 16.19 8.94 1.43
CA GLN A 74 16.16 8.44 0.06
C GLN A 74 16.03 6.91 0.03
N ILE A 75 16.76 6.19 0.89
CA ILE A 75 16.64 4.73 1.04
C ILE A 75 15.23 4.36 1.55
N GLY A 76 14.73 5.03 2.58
CA GLY A 76 13.40 4.77 3.14
C GLY A 76 12.29 4.93 2.12
N SER A 77 12.31 6.02 1.33
CA SER A 77 11.32 6.23 0.26
C SER A 77 11.38 5.14 -0.82
N ARG A 78 12.58 4.72 -1.24
CA ARG A 78 12.73 3.63 -2.23
C ARG A 78 12.27 2.30 -1.66
N LEU A 79 12.61 1.99 -0.41
CA LEU A 79 12.18 0.77 0.26
C LEU A 79 10.64 0.72 0.38
N ALA A 80 10.02 1.85 0.72
CA ALA A 80 8.56 1.97 0.80
C ALA A 80 7.88 1.66 -0.54
N LEU A 81 8.43 2.22 -1.63
CA LEU A 81 7.95 2.02 -3.00
C LEU A 81 8.21 0.59 -3.50
N THR A 82 9.36 0.01 -3.17
CA THR A 82 9.65 -1.40 -3.49
C THR A 82 8.62 -2.32 -2.83
N GLY A 83 8.24 -2.05 -1.57
CA GLY A 83 7.16 -2.78 -0.91
C GLY A 83 5.83 -2.74 -1.68
N ILE A 84 5.46 -1.59 -2.27
CA ILE A 84 4.26 -1.48 -3.11
C ILE A 84 4.40 -2.33 -4.38
N VAL A 85 5.57 -2.32 -5.02
CA VAL A 85 5.82 -3.12 -6.23
C VAL A 85 5.70 -4.61 -5.93
N PHE A 86 6.30 -5.09 -4.83
CA PHE A 86 6.14 -6.47 -4.40
C PHE A 86 4.68 -6.79 -4.05
N ALA A 87 3.98 -5.88 -3.37
CA ALA A 87 2.56 -6.06 -3.07
C ALA A 87 1.73 -6.22 -4.35
N ALA A 88 2.03 -5.44 -5.40
CA ALA A 88 1.33 -5.55 -6.68
C ALA A 88 1.61 -6.89 -7.38
N ILE A 89 2.88 -7.32 -7.41
CA ILE A 89 3.27 -8.60 -8.04
C ILE A 89 2.65 -9.78 -7.30
N CYS A 90 2.74 -9.81 -5.97
CA CYS A 90 2.14 -10.86 -5.16
C CYS A 90 0.61 -10.79 -5.23
N GLY A 91 0.02 -9.61 -5.01
CA GLY A 91 -1.43 -9.41 -5.02
C GLY A 91 -2.09 -9.80 -6.34
N LEU A 92 -1.42 -9.55 -7.48
CA LEU A 92 -1.93 -9.88 -8.81
C LEU A 92 -1.34 -11.16 -9.40
N ALA A 93 -0.63 -11.99 -8.63
CA ALA A 93 0.06 -13.17 -9.15
C ALA A 93 -0.86 -14.13 -9.91
N ASP A 94 -2.04 -14.43 -9.35
CA ASP A 94 -3.02 -15.30 -10.00
C ASP A 94 -3.64 -14.65 -11.25
N VAL A 95 -3.87 -13.33 -11.21
CA VAL A 95 -4.41 -12.55 -12.34
C VAL A 95 -3.41 -12.51 -13.51
N LEU A 96 -2.12 -12.45 -13.20
CA LEU A 96 -1.03 -12.43 -14.17
C LEU A 96 -0.62 -13.83 -14.66
N GLY A 97 -1.20 -14.90 -14.10
CA GLY A 97 -1.04 -16.27 -14.59
C GLY A 97 0.18 -17.04 -14.07
N PHE A 98 0.93 -16.49 -13.11
CA PHE A 98 2.05 -17.20 -12.46
C PHE A 98 1.78 -17.56 -11.00
N GLY A 99 0.60 -17.22 -10.48
CA GLY A 99 0.18 -17.55 -9.13
C GLY A 99 -0.20 -19.02 -8.95
N SER A 100 -0.27 -19.46 -7.70
CA SER A 100 -0.54 -20.86 -7.35
C SER A 100 -1.97 -21.31 -7.68
N ASN A 101 -2.89 -20.36 -7.87
CA ASN A 101 -4.27 -20.61 -8.27
C ASN A 101 -4.58 -19.97 -9.64
N ALA A 102 -3.58 -19.91 -10.52
CA ALA A 102 -3.70 -19.44 -11.90
C ALA A 102 -4.69 -20.33 -12.68
N GLY A 103 -5.96 -19.97 -12.66
CA GLY A 103 -7.01 -20.74 -13.31
C GLY A 103 -8.44 -20.28 -13.05
N VAL A 104 -8.67 -19.33 -12.14
CA VAL A 104 -10.04 -18.97 -11.80
C VAL A 104 -10.59 -17.87 -12.72
N LEU A 105 -11.71 -18.21 -13.38
CA LEU A 105 -12.59 -17.27 -14.07
C LEU A 105 -12.92 -16.09 -13.15
N ALA A 106 -13.14 -14.91 -13.74
CA ALA A 106 -13.24 -13.59 -13.10
C ALA A 106 -14.17 -13.42 -11.87
N ASN A 107 -14.91 -14.44 -11.45
CA ASN A 107 -15.80 -14.42 -10.31
C ASN A 107 -15.19 -14.90 -8.98
N ASP A 108 -14.05 -15.61 -8.95
CA ASP A 108 -13.53 -16.19 -7.70
C ASP A 108 -11.99 -16.21 -7.60
N VAL A 109 -11.32 -15.10 -7.25
CA VAL A 109 -9.85 -15.16 -7.01
C VAL A 109 -9.55 -15.79 -5.65
N VAL A 110 -8.96 -16.98 -5.67
CA VAL A 110 -8.51 -17.70 -4.47
C VAL A 110 -7.10 -17.26 -4.13
N ILE A 111 -6.92 -16.56 -3.00
CA ILE A 111 -5.59 -16.12 -2.57
C ILE A 111 -4.83 -17.29 -1.92
N GLY A 112 -3.73 -17.70 -2.54
CA GLY A 112 -2.89 -18.80 -2.03
C GLY A 112 -2.07 -18.42 -0.78
N GLN A 113 -1.65 -19.40 0.01
CA GLN A 113 -0.85 -19.15 1.22
C GLN A 113 0.45 -18.37 0.95
N PHE A 114 1.17 -18.69 -0.13
CA PHE A 114 2.37 -17.97 -0.54
C PHE A 114 2.07 -16.53 -0.98
N GLN A 115 0.90 -16.31 -1.57
CA GLN A 115 0.45 -14.98 -1.97
C GLN A 115 0.12 -14.12 -0.75
N ILE A 116 -0.57 -14.69 0.25
CA ILE A 116 -0.81 -14.02 1.53
C ILE A 116 0.52 -13.66 2.20
N ALA A 117 1.46 -14.60 2.28
CA ALA A 117 2.78 -14.36 2.84
C ALA A 117 3.52 -13.24 2.09
N GLY A 118 3.45 -13.23 0.75
CA GLY A 118 4.02 -12.18 -0.09
C GLY A 118 3.39 -10.81 0.15
N ILE A 119 2.05 -10.74 0.25
CA ILE A 119 1.31 -9.50 0.55
C ILE A 119 1.70 -8.96 1.94
N ILE A 120 1.71 -9.81 2.96
CA ILE A 120 2.09 -9.42 4.33
C ILE A 120 3.57 -8.98 4.38
N GLY A 121 4.48 -9.74 3.76
CA GLY A 121 5.90 -9.37 3.70
C GLY A 121 6.12 -8.03 3.01
N SER A 122 5.38 -7.78 1.93
CA SER A 122 5.38 -6.49 1.21
C SER A 122 4.87 -5.35 2.08
N PHE A 123 3.89 -5.61 2.95
CA PHE A 123 3.33 -4.64 3.89
C PHE A 123 4.35 -4.21 4.93
N VAL A 124 5.04 -5.19 5.50
CA VAL A 124 6.14 -4.93 6.42
C VAL A 124 7.24 -4.13 5.72
N LEU A 125 7.64 -4.52 4.50
CA LEU A 125 8.68 -3.83 3.74
C LEU A 125 8.31 -2.37 3.45
N SER A 126 7.06 -2.13 3.01
CA SER A 126 6.57 -0.79 2.70
C SER A 126 6.53 0.09 3.96
N SER A 127 6.02 -0.47 5.06
CA SER A 127 5.91 0.21 6.36
C SER A 127 7.29 0.55 6.96
N LEU A 128 8.24 -0.38 6.88
CA LEU A 128 9.62 -0.14 7.31
C LEU A 128 10.27 1.00 6.53
N GLY A 129 10.01 1.09 5.21
CA GLY A 129 10.48 2.21 4.40
C GLY A 129 9.93 3.57 4.85
N VAL A 130 8.65 3.64 5.19
CA VAL A 130 8.02 4.85 5.73
C VAL A 130 8.59 5.22 7.09
N ILE A 131 8.77 4.25 7.98
CA ILE A 131 9.37 4.47 9.31
C ILE A 131 10.81 4.97 9.15
N LEU A 132 11.61 4.34 8.29
CA LEU A 132 12.99 4.74 8.03
C LEU A 132 13.07 6.18 7.49
N PHE A 133 12.12 6.58 6.65
CA PHE A 133 12.00 7.95 6.18
C PHE A 133 11.71 8.93 7.32
N ALA A 134 10.79 8.57 8.23
CA ALA A 134 10.38 9.42 9.33
C ALA A 134 11.48 9.62 10.39
N ILE A 135 12.26 8.58 10.70
CA ILE A 135 13.34 8.64 11.70
C ILE A 135 14.69 9.13 11.12
N GLY A 136 14.81 9.17 9.80
CA GLY A 136 16.09 9.35 9.12
C GLY A 136 16.75 10.72 9.24
N ASN A 137 16.16 11.65 10.02
CA ASN A 137 16.71 12.97 10.25
C ASN A 137 16.17 13.60 11.55
N GLU A 138 16.90 14.54 12.12
CA GLU A 138 16.45 15.33 13.27
C GLU A 138 15.35 16.31 12.83
N PRO A 139 14.17 16.29 13.46
CA PRO A 139 13.13 17.28 13.18
C PRO A 139 13.64 18.68 13.58
N ARG A 140 13.41 19.68 12.72
CA ARG A 140 13.71 21.09 13.00
C ARG A 140 12.44 21.89 13.18
#